data_AF-A0A7S6M901-F1
#
_entry.id   AF-A0A7S6M901-F1
#
_cell.length_a   1.000
_cell.length_b   1.000
_cell.length_c   1.000
_cell.angle_alpha   90.00
_cell.angle_beta   90.00
_cell.angle_gamma   90.00
#
_symmetry.space_group_name_H-M   'P 1'
#
loop_
_entity.id
_entity.type
_entity.pdbx_description
1 polymer ?
#
loop_
_entity_poly.entity_id
_entity_poly.type
_entity_poly.pdbx_seq_one_letter_code
_entity_poly.pdbx_strand_id
1 'polypeptide(L)'
;MVRSTLPLARLALLCLTLLAPRPAPAEARTDDPAAVPEPPASTPVARSVISSADRSATPTTDEAHARIQLEAAALIRPTRILAVQPREAAVIVAEPLSIEEGLLLLVADESGPLAWFRQVRERSDGAAFVLATPAQLPQTPAHLRGWLVPGALAADTLASWPEAATLHARIEAVSPGGRSAWLALGSSRGAAFGQTWWLRDAGQPLARIDVRFVTPHAAFGSVTPLVDDPRLEPGLRASLWPTPAQARRSRPASAIVHVEDRPSGVFLWVPAPPQADAPDEAHLDVLRDGTLVGHAVVEQKEDRFWFARVTPALTPQRPQVGDEVRVRSGRMIAERDVDARVFEVTPDGGLLNIGESDGAAVGDALRVYRGAESVALLEITRIRGEYAIAAVRESRPDYRIAIGDLARWNPPRSAPPDVAAVERVVGGNLLSLKNLASTPLPLNVPLALRDGAATVGVVFVVESSATSAIGFAVKESLPRLPRVGDRLRGRGEP
;
A
#
# COMPACT_ATOMS: atom_id res chain seq x y z
N MET A 1 38.60 -42.10 -30.59
CA MET A 1 37.22 -42.49 -30.23
C MET A 1 36.31 -41.30 -30.48
N VAL A 2 35.36 -41.53 -31.38
CA VAL A 2 34.14 -40.81 -31.81
C VAL A 2 33.87 -39.40 -31.23
N ARG A 3 33.77 -38.44 -32.17
CA ARG A 3 33.13 -37.13 -32.07
C ARG A 3 31.60 -37.26 -32.23
N SER A 4 30.82 -36.45 -31.50
CA SER A 4 29.50 -35.93 -31.93
C SER A 4 29.25 -34.59 -31.21
N THR A 5 29.34 -33.40 -31.81
CA THR A 5 28.43 -32.69 -32.74
C THR A 5 26.95 -32.65 -32.32
N LEU A 6 26.57 -31.55 -31.63
CA LEU A 6 25.43 -30.59 -31.82
C LEU A 6 24.05 -31.09 -32.34
N PRO A 7 22.90 -30.39 -32.07
CA PRO A 7 22.78 -28.94 -31.89
C PRO A 7 21.77 -28.39 -30.86
N LEU A 8 22.15 -27.28 -30.22
CA LEU A 8 21.26 -26.31 -29.58
C LEU A 8 21.17 -25.09 -30.50
N ALA A 9 20.13 -25.04 -31.34
CA ALA A 9 19.82 -23.91 -32.20
C ALA A 9 18.30 -23.74 -32.24
N ARG A 10 17.78 -22.76 -31.47
CA ARG A 10 16.48 -22.07 -31.66
C ARG A 10 16.19 -21.19 -30.43
N LEU A 11 16.53 -19.89 -30.51
CA LEU A 11 15.92 -18.73 -29.83
C LEU A 11 16.91 -17.56 -29.72
N ALA A 12 17.39 -17.08 -30.87
CA ALA A 12 18.10 -15.81 -30.98
C ALA A 12 17.76 -15.20 -32.35
N LEU A 13 16.50 -14.79 -32.52
CA LEU A 13 16.07 -14.04 -33.70
C LEU A 13 14.84 -13.18 -33.34
N LEU A 14 15.10 -11.97 -32.83
CA LEU A 14 14.33 -10.73 -33.03
C LEU A 14 14.84 -9.72 -32.00
N CYS A 15 15.81 -8.86 -32.39
CA CYS A 15 16.06 -7.52 -31.81
C CYS A 15 17.35 -6.86 -32.37
N LEU A 16 17.68 -7.04 -33.64
CA LEU A 16 18.84 -6.38 -34.25
C LEU A 16 18.55 -5.96 -35.70
N THR A 17 17.63 -5.02 -35.86
CA THR A 17 17.53 -4.17 -37.04
C THR A 17 16.93 -2.84 -36.60
N LEU A 18 17.77 -1.81 -36.46
CA LEU A 18 17.50 -0.38 -36.71
C LEU A 18 18.60 0.48 -36.05
N LEU A 19 19.85 0.35 -36.51
CA LEU A 19 20.88 1.38 -36.36
C LEU A 19 21.70 1.41 -37.65
N ALA A 20 21.32 2.30 -38.56
CA ALA A 20 22.18 2.73 -39.67
C ALA A 20 22.35 4.26 -39.57
N PRO A 21 23.57 4.78 -39.72
CA PRO A 21 23.85 6.21 -39.64
C PRO A 21 23.41 6.91 -40.93
N ARG A 22 22.77 8.08 -40.81
CA ARG A 22 22.49 8.98 -41.94
C ARG A 22 23.73 9.82 -42.26
N PRO A 23 24.06 10.04 -43.55
CA PRO A 23 25.08 11.01 -43.94
C PRO A 23 24.49 12.43 -44.01
N ALA A 24 25.29 13.42 -43.61
CA ALA A 24 25.21 14.81 -44.09
C ALA A 24 26.04 14.93 -45.40
N PRO A 25 26.09 16.05 -46.16
CA PRO A 25 25.51 17.39 -45.96
C PRO A 25 24.92 18.05 -47.24
N ALA A 26 24.44 19.29 -47.16
CA ALA A 26 24.75 20.37 -48.13
C ALA A 26 24.23 21.74 -47.62
N GLU A 27 25.12 22.73 -47.61
CA GLU A 27 24.87 24.13 -47.34
C GLU A 27 24.15 24.83 -48.50
N ALA A 28 23.23 25.75 -48.21
CA ALA A 28 22.93 26.89 -49.08
C ALA A 28 22.28 28.06 -48.31
N ARG A 29 23.05 29.15 -48.24
CA ARG A 29 22.74 30.60 -48.21
C ARG A 29 21.37 31.13 -47.73
N THR A 30 21.50 32.05 -46.77
CA THR A 30 20.82 33.34 -46.53
C THR A 30 19.85 33.88 -47.59
N ASP A 31 18.66 34.31 -47.15
CA ASP A 31 18.08 35.64 -47.43
C ASP A 31 16.96 36.03 -46.42
N ASP A 32 16.85 37.35 -46.23
CA ASP A 32 16.06 38.27 -45.36
C ASP A 32 14.75 37.88 -44.62
N PRO A 33 14.39 38.62 -43.54
CA PRO A 33 13.19 38.40 -42.72
C PRO A 33 11.98 39.21 -43.22
N ALA A 34 10.84 38.54 -43.39
CA ALA A 34 9.56 39.19 -43.64
C ALA A 34 8.54 38.85 -42.54
N ALA A 35 8.05 39.91 -41.90
CA ALA A 35 6.73 40.14 -41.31
C ALA A 35 6.00 38.98 -40.59
N VAL A 36 5.88 39.12 -39.28
CA VAL A 36 4.93 38.39 -38.41
C VAL A 36 3.50 38.92 -38.66
N PRO A 37 2.51 38.09 -39.03
CA PRO A 37 1.11 38.48 -38.98
C PRO A 37 0.51 38.18 -37.59
N GLU A 38 -0.28 39.12 -37.08
CA GLU A 38 -1.09 39.03 -35.87
C GLU A 38 -2.08 37.85 -35.90
N PRO A 39 -2.39 37.22 -34.75
CA PRO A 39 -3.45 36.22 -34.66
C PRO A 39 -4.85 36.86 -34.64
N PRO A 40 -5.85 36.27 -35.33
CA PRO A 40 -7.21 36.81 -35.36
C PRO A 40 -7.98 36.55 -34.06
N ALA A 41 -8.93 37.46 -33.82
CA ALA A 41 -9.76 37.63 -32.64
C ALA A 41 -10.66 36.44 -32.27
N SER A 42 -10.86 36.30 -30.97
CA SER A 42 -11.72 35.35 -30.26
C SER A 42 -13.19 35.38 -30.69
N THR A 43 -13.75 34.21 -30.98
CA THR A 43 -15.20 34.00 -31.17
C THR A 43 -15.87 33.71 -29.81
N PRO A 44 -17.08 34.23 -29.53
CA PRO A 44 -17.75 33.99 -28.25
C PRO A 44 -18.44 32.61 -28.20
N VAL A 45 -18.25 31.89 -27.10
CA VAL A 45 -18.90 30.62 -26.79
C VAL A 45 -20.32 30.86 -26.28
N ALA A 46 -21.30 30.23 -26.93
CA ALA A 46 -22.70 30.21 -26.53
C ALA A 46 -22.89 29.45 -25.20
N ARG A 47 -23.57 30.09 -24.24
CA ARG A 47 -24.03 29.46 -23.00
C ARG A 47 -25.21 28.54 -23.29
N SER A 48 -25.01 27.23 -23.13
CA SER A 48 -26.09 26.25 -23.05
C SER A 48 -26.62 26.20 -21.62
N VAL A 49 -27.92 26.45 -21.47
CA VAL A 49 -28.69 26.27 -20.23
C VAL A 49 -29.06 24.79 -20.14
N ILE A 50 -28.48 24.06 -19.17
CA ILE A 50 -28.93 22.70 -18.83
C ILE A 50 -29.89 22.78 -17.65
N SER A 51 -31.10 22.31 -17.92
CA SER A 51 -32.23 22.17 -17.00
C SER A 51 -31.92 21.16 -15.88
N SER A 52 -32.21 21.57 -14.64
CA SER A 52 -32.08 20.77 -13.43
C SER A 52 -33.36 19.95 -13.18
N ALA A 53 -33.31 18.63 -13.42
CA ALA A 53 -34.30 17.70 -12.89
C ALA A 53 -33.77 16.26 -12.95
N ASP A 54 -32.85 15.91 -12.04
CA ASP A 54 -32.80 14.57 -11.42
C ASP A 54 -31.80 14.61 -10.25
N ARG A 55 -32.31 14.87 -9.05
CA ARG A 55 -31.53 14.68 -7.82
C ARG A 55 -31.60 13.19 -7.47
N SER A 56 -30.78 12.39 -8.14
CA SER A 56 -30.46 11.06 -7.64
C SER A 56 -29.83 11.23 -6.25
N ALA A 57 -30.45 10.62 -5.23
CA ALA A 57 -29.92 10.65 -3.88
C ALA A 57 -28.49 10.07 -3.91
N THR A 58 -27.52 10.88 -3.51
CA THR A 58 -26.15 10.40 -3.35
C THR A 58 -26.19 9.34 -2.25
N PRO A 59 -25.78 8.08 -2.53
CA PRO A 59 -25.79 7.04 -1.52
C PRO A 59 -24.99 7.51 -0.31
N THR A 60 -25.48 7.19 0.88
CA THR A 60 -24.75 7.49 2.12
C THR A 60 -23.40 6.77 2.10
N THR A 61 -22.41 7.28 2.83
CA THR A 61 -21.07 6.64 2.94
C THR A 61 -21.17 5.17 3.38
N ASP A 62 -22.16 4.85 4.21
CA ASP A 62 -22.42 3.49 4.68
C ASP A 62 -23.03 2.59 3.60
N GLU A 63 -23.97 3.09 2.79
CA GLU A 63 -24.51 2.35 1.63
C GLU A 63 -23.45 2.13 0.54
N ALA A 64 -22.60 3.13 0.29
CA ALA A 64 -21.48 3.00 -0.64
C ALA A 64 -20.48 1.94 -0.15
N HIS A 65 -20.15 1.93 1.15
CA HIS A 65 -19.31 0.89 1.74
C HIS A 65 -19.97 -0.49 1.70
N ALA A 66 -21.25 -0.62 2.04
CA ALA A 66 -21.97 -1.90 2.01
C ALA A 66 -22.02 -2.47 0.58
N ARG A 67 -22.23 -1.62 -0.43
CA ARG A 67 -22.22 -2.03 -1.83
C ARG A 67 -20.83 -2.46 -2.31
N ILE A 68 -19.78 -1.72 -1.97
CA ILE A 68 -18.39 -2.12 -2.26
C ILE A 68 -18.07 -3.48 -1.62
N GLN A 69 -18.57 -3.74 -0.41
CA GLN A 69 -18.39 -5.03 0.27
C GLN A 69 -19.14 -6.18 -0.41
N LEU A 70 -20.38 -5.94 -0.87
CA LEU A 70 -21.17 -6.92 -1.63
C LEU A 70 -20.56 -7.24 -2.99
N GLU A 71 -20.03 -6.24 -3.69
CA GLU A 71 -19.33 -6.43 -4.97
C GLU A 71 -17.98 -7.16 -4.77
N ALA A 72 -17.25 -6.87 -3.69
CA ALA A 72 -16.00 -7.57 -3.35
C ALA A 72 -16.19 -9.04 -2.95
N ALA A 73 -17.34 -9.38 -2.33
CA ALA A 73 -17.65 -10.75 -1.93
C ALA A 73 -17.77 -11.74 -3.11
N ALA A 74 -18.03 -11.23 -4.32
CA ALA A 74 -18.18 -12.03 -5.53
C ALA A 74 -16.88 -12.28 -6.32
N LEU A 75 -15.73 -11.77 -5.87
CA LEU A 75 -14.49 -11.82 -6.65
C LEU A 75 -13.96 -13.25 -6.81
N ILE A 76 -13.96 -14.06 -5.74
CA ILE A 76 -13.49 -15.45 -5.79
C ILE A 76 -14.69 -16.38 -5.86
N ARG A 77 -14.75 -17.20 -6.90
CA ARG A 77 -15.91 -18.06 -7.20
C ARG A 77 -15.58 -19.53 -7.00
N PRO A 78 -16.35 -20.29 -6.20
CA PRO A 78 -16.20 -21.75 -6.15
C PRO A 78 -16.56 -22.34 -7.52
N THR A 79 -15.80 -23.33 -7.97
CA THR A 79 -16.01 -23.98 -9.28
C THR A 79 -15.95 -25.49 -9.17
N ARG A 80 -16.67 -26.17 -10.08
CA ARG A 80 -16.71 -27.64 -10.14
C ARG A 80 -15.62 -28.16 -11.07
N ILE A 81 -14.77 -29.05 -10.54
CA ILE A 81 -13.77 -29.77 -11.34
C ILE A 81 -14.44 -30.94 -12.06
N LEU A 82 -14.32 -30.98 -13.39
CA LEU A 82 -14.89 -32.01 -14.26
C LEU A 82 -13.92 -33.18 -14.46
N ALA A 83 -12.65 -32.87 -14.69
CA ALA A 83 -11.65 -33.87 -15.00
C ALA A 83 -10.26 -33.41 -14.57
N VAL A 84 -9.41 -34.39 -14.27
CA VAL A 84 -7.97 -34.22 -14.07
C VAL A 84 -7.27 -34.98 -15.18
N GLN A 85 -6.29 -34.36 -15.82
CA GLN A 85 -5.44 -34.97 -16.83
C GLN A 85 -4.00 -35.00 -16.30
N PRO A 86 -3.60 -36.04 -15.57
CA PRO A 86 -2.30 -36.08 -14.89
C PRO A 86 -1.11 -35.97 -15.86
N ARG A 87 -1.23 -36.57 -17.06
CA ARG A 87 -0.17 -36.52 -18.08
C ARG A 87 0.10 -35.11 -18.61
N GLU A 88 -0.93 -34.27 -18.64
CA GLU A 88 -0.86 -32.89 -19.11
C GLU A 88 -0.71 -31.90 -17.95
N ALA A 89 -0.69 -32.41 -16.70
CA ALA A 89 -0.78 -31.61 -15.49
C ALA A 89 -1.93 -30.58 -15.56
N ALA A 90 -3.08 -31.00 -16.09
CA ALA A 90 -4.20 -30.12 -16.38
C ALA A 90 -5.46 -30.51 -15.61
N VAL A 91 -6.30 -29.51 -15.33
CA VAL A 91 -7.62 -29.64 -14.71
C VAL A 91 -8.64 -28.95 -15.62
N ILE A 92 -9.80 -29.58 -15.80
CA ILE A 92 -10.92 -29.04 -16.55
C ILE A 92 -12.02 -28.69 -15.56
N VAL A 93 -12.59 -27.48 -15.66
CA VAL A 93 -13.66 -27.00 -14.76
C VAL A 93 -14.94 -26.69 -15.53
N ALA A 94 -16.08 -26.84 -14.86
CA ALA A 94 -17.43 -26.79 -15.42
C ALA A 94 -18.00 -25.38 -15.56
N GLU A 95 -17.21 -24.44 -16.10
CA GLU A 95 -17.66 -23.06 -16.27
C GLU A 95 -17.29 -22.52 -17.65
N PRO A 96 -18.28 -22.00 -18.42
CA PRO A 96 -17.99 -21.19 -19.58
C PRO A 96 -17.45 -19.84 -19.08
N LEU A 97 -16.13 -19.71 -19.09
CA LEU A 97 -15.43 -18.50 -18.66
C LEU A 97 -14.92 -17.80 -19.90
N SER A 98 -15.16 -16.49 -19.99
CA SER A 98 -14.37 -15.65 -20.88
C SER A 98 -12.93 -15.67 -20.38
N ILE A 99 -11.94 -15.72 -21.29
CA ILE A 99 -10.52 -15.54 -20.97
C ILE A 99 -10.34 -14.16 -20.36
N GLU A 100 -10.42 -14.13 -19.04
CA GLU A 100 -9.95 -13.02 -18.23
C GLU A 100 -8.44 -13.19 -18.08
N GLU A 101 -7.69 -12.18 -18.52
CA GLU A 101 -6.24 -12.20 -18.42
C GLU A 101 -5.81 -12.34 -16.95
N GLY A 102 -4.98 -13.35 -16.66
CA GLY A 102 -4.47 -13.59 -15.32
C GLY A 102 -5.39 -14.39 -14.39
N LEU A 103 -6.51 -14.94 -14.88
CA LEU A 103 -7.36 -15.83 -14.09
C LEU A 103 -6.58 -17.07 -13.60
N LEU A 104 -6.64 -17.32 -12.30
CA LEU A 104 -6.01 -18.47 -11.65
C LEU A 104 -7.06 -19.42 -11.09
N LEU A 105 -6.71 -20.71 -11.03
CA LEU A 105 -7.49 -21.73 -10.35
C LEU A 105 -6.69 -22.25 -9.15
N LEU A 106 -7.26 -22.09 -7.94
CA LEU A 106 -6.79 -22.75 -6.73
C LEU A 106 -7.46 -24.11 -6.65
N VAL A 107 -6.68 -25.18 -6.48
CA VAL A 107 -7.21 -26.52 -6.25
C VAL A 107 -6.80 -27.03 -4.86
N ALA A 108 -7.75 -27.64 -4.17
CA ALA A 108 -7.56 -28.30 -2.87
C ALA A 108 -8.22 -29.67 -2.85
N ASP A 109 -7.80 -30.51 -1.91
CA ASP A 109 -8.49 -31.73 -1.51
C ASP A 109 -8.97 -31.64 -0.05
N GLU A 110 -9.39 -32.77 0.53
CA GLU A 110 -9.82 -32.88 1.93
C GLU A 110 -8.69 -32.56 2.94
N SER A 111 -7.42 -32.76 2.56
CA SER A 111 -6.26 -32.45 3.40
C SER A 111 -5.87 -30.97 3.35
N GLY A 112 -6.26 -30.25 2.30
CA GLY A 112 -6.04 -28.81 2.13
C GLY A 112 -5.58 -28.43 0.71
N PRO A 113 -4.93 -27.26 0.54
CA PRO A 113 -4.58 -26.76 -0.78
C PRO A 113 -3.46 -27.59 -1.42
N LEU A 114 -3.57 -27.80 -2.74
CA LEU A 114 -2.64 -28.60 -3.52
C LEU A 114 -1.76 -27.72 -4.42
N ALA A 115 -2.36 -26.91 -5.28
CA ALA A 115 -1.61 -26.12 -6.26
C ALA A 115 -2.41 -24.98 -6.89
N TRP A 116 -1.66 -24.09 -7.56
CA TRP A 116 -2.18 -23.10 -8.48
C TRP A 116 -2.15 -23.62 -9.91
N PHE A 117 -3.18 -23.27 -10.68
CA PHE A 117 -3.23 -23.48 -12.11
C PHE A 117 -3.52 -22.17 -12.85
N ARG A 118 -3.04 -22.08 -14.08
CA ARG A 118 -3.28 -20.96 -15.00
C ARG A 118 -4.17 -21.42 -16.13
N GLN A 119 -5.12 -20.58 -16.52
CA GLN A 119 -5.94 -20.87 -17.69
C GLN A 119 -5.05 -20.91 -18.94
N VAL A 120 -5.28 -21.89 -19.81
CA VAL A 120 -4.58 -22.01 -21.10
C VAL A 120 -5.51 -22.06 -22.29
N ARG A 121 -6.77 -22.48 -22.09
CA ARG A 121 -7.69 -22.73 -23.19
C ARG A 121 -9.14 -22.72 -22.74
N GLU A 122 -9.99 -22.04 -23.50
CA GLU A 122 -11.46 -22.19 -23.44
C GLU A 122 -11.91 -23.45 -24.20
N ARG A 123 -12.97 -24.06 -23.71
CA ARG A 123 -13.63 -25.22 -24.33
C ARG A 123 -15.14 -25.02 -24.33
N SER A 124 -15.83 -25.74 -25.20
CA SER A 124 -17.30 -25.70 -25.25
C SER A 124 -17.96 -26.31 -24.00
N ASP A 125 -17.22 -27.15 -23.27
CA ASP A 125 -17.65 -27.83 -22.05
C ASP A 125 -17.06 -27.21 -20.76
N GLY A 126 -16.28 -26.13 -20.88
CA GLY A 126 -15.65 -25.47 -19.72
C GLY A 126 -14.33 -24.77 -20.04
N ALA A 127 -13.43 -24.70 -19.06
CA ALA A 127 -12.09 -24.12 -19.23
C ALA A 127 -11.01 -25.10 -18.78
N ALA A 128 -9.89 -25.13 -19.52
CA ALA A 128 -8.73 -25.95 -19.21
C ALA A 128 -7.64 -25.10 -18.55
N PHE A 129 -7.14 -25.61 -17.43
CA PHE A 129 -6.13 -25.00 -16.60
C PHE A 129 -4.92 -25.91 -16.49
N VAL A 130 -3.71 -25.38 -16.65
CA VAL A 130 -2.46 -26.13 -16.46
C VAL A 130 -1.76 -25.69 -15.20
N LEU A 131 -1.07 -26.64 -14.59
CA LEU A 131 -0.37 -26.48 -13.35
C LEU A 131 0.70 -25.39 -13.45
N ALA A 132 0.65 -24.39 -12.57
CA ALA A 132 1.62 -23.30 -12.53
C ALA A 132 2.94 -23.72 -11.87
N THR A 133 2.93 -24.77 -11.06
CA THR A 133 4.09 -25.29 -10.33
C THR A 133 3.98 -26.80 -10.18
N PRO A 134 5.01 -27.59 -10.55
CA PRO A 134 4.95 -29.06 -10.48
C PRO A 134 4.45 -29.57 -9.13
N ALA A 135 3.44 -30.43 -9.17
CA ALA A 135 2.75 -31.01 -8.02
C ALA A 135 2.11 -32.32 -8.46
N GLN A 136 2.06 -33.30 -7.56
CA GLN A 136 1.32 -34.53 -7.80
C GLN A 136 -0.16 -34.27 -7.54
N LEU A 137 -1.00 -34.54 -8.53
CA LEU A 137 -2.44 -34.41 -8.40
C LEU A 137 -3.07 -35.76 -8.13
N PRO A 138 -4.08 -35.83 -7.25
CA PRO A 138 -4.95 -37.00 -7.15
C PRO A 138 -5.56 -37.34 -8.52
N GLN A 139 -5.66 -38.63 -8.83
CA GLN A 139 -6.21 -39.07 -10.12
C GLN A 139 -7.73 -38.93 -10.21
N THR A 140 -8.41 -38.81 -9.07
CA THR A 140 -9.88 -38.84 -8.98
C THR A 140 -10.45 -37.44 -8.67
N PRO A 141 -11.23 -36.84 -9.58
CA PRO A 141 -11.80 -35.49 -9.40
C PRO A 141 -12.75 -35.33 -8.20
N ALA A 142 -13.40 -36.41 -7.76
CA ALA A 142 -14.44 -36.36 -6.72
C ALA A 142 -13.94 -35.84 -5.36
N HIS A 143 -12.63 -35.89 -5.12
CA HIS A 143 -12.00 -35.38 -3.90
C HIS A 143 -11.47 -33.95 -4.04
N LEU A 144 -11.62 -33.35 -5.23
CA LEU A 144 -11.05 -32.04 -5.53
C LEU A 144 -12.09 -30.95 -5.46
N ARG A 145 -11.65 -29.80 -4.97
CA ARG A 145 -12.40 -28.55 -4.90
C ARG A 145 -11.60 -27.47 -5.61
N GLY A 146 -12.29 -26.59 -6.33
CA GLY A 146 -11.69 -25.54 -7.12
C GLY A 146 -12.26 -24.16 -6.79
N TRP A 147 -11.42 -23.13 -6.86
CA TRP A 147 -11.84 -21.74 -6.77
C TRP A 147 -11.16 -20.91 -7.85
N LEU A 148 -11.95 -20.15 -8.60
CA LEU A 148 -11.48 -19.19 -9.58
C LEU A 148 -11.10 -17.89 -8.88
N VAL A 149 -9.86 -17.47 -9.07
CA VAL A 149 -9.27 -16.28 -8.44
C VAL A 149 -8.89 -15.30 -9.56
N PRO A 150 -9.54 -14.12 -9.63
CA PRO A 150 -9.22 -13.11 -10.62
C PRO A 150 -7.77 -12.66 -10.53
N GLY A 151 -7.12 -12.44 -11.67
CA GLY A 151 -5.78 -11.84 -11.70
C GLY A 151 -5.75 -10.45 -11.06
N ALA A 152 -6.86 -9.72 -11.19
CA ALA A 152 -7.11 -8.37 -10.68
C ALA A 152 -7.35 -8.25 -9.17
N LEU A 153 -7.45 -9.37 -8.43
CA LEU A 153 -7.94 -9.39 -7.05
C LEU A 153 -7.24 -8.39 -6.11
N ALA A 154 -5.91 -8.25 -6.22
CA ALA A 154 -5.17 -7.31 -5.39
C ALA A 154 -5.57 -5.86 -5.68
N ALA A 155 -5.73 -5.50 -6.95
CA ALA A 155 -6.17 -4.18 -7.39
C ALA A 155 -7.60 -3.87 -6.91
N ASP A 156 -8.51 -4.83 -7.07
CA ASP A 156 -9.93 -4.68 -6.75
C ASP A 156 -10.19 -4.55 -5.24
N THR A 157 -9.23 -4.95 -4.41
CA THR A 157 -9.38 -4.99 -2.94
C THR A 157 -8.55 -3.93 -2.20
N LEU A 158 -7.82 -3.06 -2.91
CA LEU A 158 -6.97 -2.01 -2.29
C LEU A 158 -7.75 -1.08 -1.37
N ALA A 159 -9.01 -0.76 -1.71
CA ALA A 159 -9.90 0.06 -0.87
C ALA A 159 -10.12 -0.56 0.53
N SER A 160 -9.87 -1.86 0.67
CA SER A 160 -10.16 -2.62 1.86
C SER A 160 -8.90 -3.34 2.40
N TRP A 161 -7.73 -2.96 1.90
CA TRP A 161 -6.43 -3.53 2.26
C TRP A 161 -6.12 -3.36 3.76
N PRO A 162 -5.51 -4.35 4.43
CA PRO A 162 -5.17 -4.26 5.84
C PRO A 162 -4.16 -3.13 6.13
N GLU A 163 -4.28 -2.52 7.31
CA GLU A 163 -3.60 -1.27 7.65
C GLU A 163 -2.08 -1.32 7.54
N ALA A 164 -1.49 -2.36 8.11
CA ALA A 164 -0.04 -2.53 8.17
C ALA A 164 0.54 -3.26 6.94
N ALA A 165 -0.28 -3.61 5.95
CA ALA A 165 0.18 -4.29 4.75
C ALA A 165 0.48 -3.29 3.63
N THR A 166 1.51 -3.57 2.84
CA THR A 166 1.86 -2.81 1.64
C THR A 166 1.89 -3.70 0.40
N LEU A 167 2.00 -3.08 -0.77
CA LEU A 167 2.32 -3.76 -2.01
C LEU A 167 3.80 -3.61 -2.32
N HIS A 168 4.33 -4.62 -3.00
CA HIS A 168 5.72 -4.74 -3.41
C HIS A 168 5.79 -5.07 -4.90
N ALA A 169 6.75 -4.45 -5.57
CA ALA A 169 7.11 -4.76 -6.94
C ALA A 169 8.61 -5.05 -7.02
N ARG A 170 9.01 -5.97 -7.89
CA ARG A 170 10.43 -6.18 -8.20
C ARG A 170 10.82 -5.26 -9.35
N ILE A 171 12.01 -4.67 -9.28
CA ILE A 171 12.61 -3.99 -10.42
C ILE A 171 13.00 -5.06 -11.44
N GLU A 172 12.48 -5.00 -12.66
CA GLU A 172 12.84 -5.95 -13.74
C GLU A 172 14.01 -5.45 -14.57
N ALA A 173 14.01 -4.16 -14.86
CA ALA A 173 15.02 -3.51 -15.66
C ALA A 173 15.21 -2.07 -15.22
N VAL A 174 16.42 -1.55 -15.38
CA VAL A 174 16.79 -0.17 -15.12
C VAL A 174 17.39 0.41 -16.40
N SER A 175 17.05 1.65 -16.73
CA SER A 175 17.61 2.32 -17.90
C SER A 175 19.11 2.59 -17.74
N PRO A 176 19.84 2.79 -18.84
CA PRO A 176 21.16 3.42 -18.76
C PRO A 176 21.07 4.72 -17.93
N GLY A 177 22.02 4.89 -16.99
CA GLY A 177 22.05 6.05 -16.09
C GLY A 177 21.04 6.05 -14.94
N GLY A 178 20.25 4.98 -14.75
CA GLY A 178 19.42 4.82 -13.54
C GLY A 178 18.24 5.77 -13.40
N ARG A 179 17.82 6.44 -14.49
CA ARG A 179 16.77 7.48 -14.46
C ARG A 179 15.35 6.94 -14.66
N SER A 180 15.21 5.69 -15.07
CA SER A 180 13.90 5.02 -15.14
C SER A 180 14.04 3.53 -14.87
N ALA A 181 12.93 2.92 -14.45
CA ALA A 181 12.88 1.51 -14.11
C ALA A 181 11.54 0.89 -14.53
N TRP A 182 11.61 -0.40 -14.89
CA TRP A 182 10.44 -1.26 -15.05
C TRP A 182 10.20 -2.05 -13.77
N LEU A 183 8.95 -2.11 -13.35
CA LEU A 183 8.47 -2.86 -12.20
C LEU A 183 7.65 -4.07 -12.67
N ALA A 184 7.91 -5.24 -12.07
CA ALA A 184 7.22 -6.52 -12.27
C ALA A 184 5.80 -6.53 -11.67
N LEU A 185 5.03 -5.47 -11.94
CA LEU A 185 3.71 -5.24 -11.38
C LEU A 185 2.93 -4.30 -12.30
N GLY A 186 1.78 -4.75 -12.80
CA GLY A 186 0.91 -3.95 -13.66
C GLY A 186 -0.43 -3.60 -13.01
N SER A 187 -1.36 -3.08 -13.82
CA SER A 187 -2.68 -2.66 -13.37
C SER A 187 -3.50 -3.80 -12.79
N SER A 188 -3.39 -5.01 -13.33
CA SER A 188 -4.03 -6.20 -12.78
C SER A 188 -3.54 -6.54 -11.36
N ARG A 189 -2.45 -5.94 -10.89
CA ARG A 189 -1.89 -6.23 -9.56
C ARG A 189 -1.80 -5.01 -8.67
N GLY A 190 -2.52 -3.94 -9.01
CA GLY A 190 -2.68 -2.75 -8.18
C GLY A 190 -1.72 -1.61 -8.49
N ALA A 191 -0.88 -1.72 -9.52
CA ALA A 191 -0.11 -0.57 -10.00
C ALA A 191 -1.04 0.41 -10.75
N ALA A 192 -0.86 1.71 -10.51
CA ALA A 192 -1.61 2.75 -11.21
C ALA A 192 -0.70 3.90 -11.61
N PHE A 193 -1.10 4.62 -12.66
CA PHE A 193 -0.41 5.84 -13.11
C PHE A 193 -0.37 6.87 -11.97
N GLY A 194 0.77 7.56 -11.83
CA GLY A 194 0.96 8.59 -10.81
C GLY A 194 1.24 8.07 -9.41
N GLN A 195 1.19 6.75 -9.18
CA GLN A 195 1.63 6.17 -7.92
C GLN A 195 3.14 6.28 -7.75
N THR A 196 3.57 6.37 -6.51
CA THR A 196 4.97 6.42 -6.12
C THR A 196 5.38 5.12 -5.44
N TRP A 197 6.54 4.60 -5.81
CA TRP A 197 7.12 3.38 -5.24
C TRP A 197 8.50 3.69 -4.68
N TRP A 198 8.81 3.21 -3.48
CA TRP A 198 10.11 3.46 -2.85
C TRP A 198 10.94 2.20 -2.82
N LEU A 199 12.17 2.31 -3.33
CA LEU A 199 13.22 1.35 -3.02
C LEU A 199 13.78 1.71 -1.64
N ARG A 200 13.80 0.73 -0.74
CA ARG A 200 14.31 0.89 0.62
C ARG A 200 15.37 -0.17 0.93
N ASP A 201 16.33 0.19 1.75
CA ASP A 201 17.24 -0.75 2.40
C ASP A 201 17.22 -0.50 3.91
N ALA A 202 17.03 -1.56 4.70
CA ALA A 202 16.83 -1.48 6.15
C ALA A 202 15.83 -0.38 6.62
N GLY A 203 14.80 -0.09 5.81
CA GLY A 203 13.81 0.96 6.08
C GLY A 203 14.17 2.33 5.52
N GLN A 204 15.45 2.62 5.21
CA GLN A 204 15.90 3.87 4.62
C GLN A 204 15.49 3.98 3.14
N PRO A 205 14.79 5.05 2.73
CA PRO A 205 14.50 5.32 1.32
C PRO A 205 15.78 5.62 0.52
N LEU A 206 16.03 4.83 -0.54
CA LEU A 206 17.19 5.00 -1.43
C LEU A 206 16.80 5.71 -2.73
N ALA A 207 15.66 5.35 -3.29
CA ALA A 207 15.15 5.91 -4.53
C ALA A 207 13.62 5.93 -4.55
N ARG A 208 13.08 6.94 -5.22
CA ARG A 208 11.66 7.08 -5.53
C ARG A 208 11.43 6.70 -7.00
N ILE A 209 10.39 5.94 -7.28
CA ILE A 209 9.97 5.54 -8.63
C ILE A 209 8.54 6.05 -8.84
N ASP A 210 8.39 7.08 -9.64
CA ASP A 210 7.08 7.67 -9.96
C ASP A 210 6.55 7.06 -11.25
N VAL A 211 5.43 6.35 -11.16
CA VAL A 211 4.86 5.57 -12.26
C VAL A 211 4.30 6.49 -13.34
N ARG A 212 4.80 6.33 -14.56
CA ARG A 212 4.42 7.12 -15.75
C ARG A 212 3.64 6.31 -16.79
N PHE A 213 3.71 4.99 -16.73
CA PHE A 213 3.03 4.11 -17.67
C PHE A 213 2.74 2.77 -17.01
N VAL A 214 1.58 2.19 -17.29
CA VAL A 214 1.13 0.92 -16.71
C VAL A 214 0.50 0.05 -17.79
N THR A 215 0.95 -1.20 -17.87
CA THR A 215 0.33 -2.29 -18.63
C THR A 215 -0.37 -3.25 -17.66
N PRO A 216 -1.10 -4.27 -18.13
CA PRO A 216 -1.67 -5.29 -17.24
C PRO A 216 -0.65 -5.97 -16.33
N HIS A 217 0.61 -6.15 -16.76
CA HIS A 217 1.62 -6.95 -16.04
C HIS A 217 2.86 -6.19 -15.56
N ALA A 218 3.10 -4.98 -16.07
CA ALA A 218 4.28 -4.20 -15.73
C ALA A 218 3.95 -2.71 -15.61
N ALA A 219 4.80 -1.99 -14.88
CA ALA A 219 4.74 -0.54 -14.78
C ALA A 219 6.12 0.03 -15.10
N PHE A 220 6.13 1.21 -15.74
CA PHE A 220 7.34 1.96 -16.02
C PHE A 220 7.27 3.30 -15.30
N GLY A 221 8.37 3.69 -14.66
CA GLY A 221 8.44 4.92 -13.87
C GLY A 221 9.77 5.65 -14.01
N SER A 222 9.72 6.96 -13.71
CA SER A 222 10.90 7.79 -13.55
C SER A 222 11.52 7.55 -12.18
N VAL A 223 12.83 7.43 -12.11
CA VAL A 223 13.57 7.19 -10.86
C VAL A 223 14.21 8.50 -10.40
N THR A 224 13.91 8.89 -9.16
CA THR A 224 14.55 10.00 -8.46
C THR A 224 15.42 9.43 -7.34
N PRO A 225 16.76 9.59 -7.40
CA PRO A 225 17.64 9.17 -6.32
C PRO A 225 17.39 10.02 -5.07
N LEU A 226 17.31 9.36 -3.90
CA LEU A 226 17.15 9.99 -2.59
C LEU A 226 18.44 9.95 -1.76
N VAL A 227 19.43 9.19 -2.22
CA VAL A 227 20.80 9.15 -1.72
C VAL A 227 21.76 9.27 -2.91
N ASP A 228 23.03 9.53 -2.64
CA ASP A 228 24.05 9.47 -3.68
C ASP A 228 24.24 8.03 -4.16
N ASP A 229 24.23 7.84 -5.48
CA ASP A 229 24.44 6.56 -6.18
C ASP A 229 23.60 5.38 -5.60
N PRO A 230 22.25 5.45 -5.62
CA PRO A 230 21.44 4.37 -5.08
C PRO A 230 21.65 3.11 -5.90
N ARG A 231 21.89 1.99 -5.22
CA ARG A 231 22.00 0.68 -5.86
C ARG A 231 20.68 0.29 -6.53
N LEU A 232 20.58 0.49 -7.84
CA LEU A 232 19.41 0.20 -8.67
C LEU A 232 19.70 -1.00 -9.56
N GLU A 233 19.32 -2.19 -9.10
CA GLU A 233 19.56 -3.44 -9.81
C GLU A 233 18.26 -4.24 -10.04
N PRO A 234 18.18 -4.98 -11.16
CA PRO A 234 17.12 -5.97 -11.35
C PRO A 234 17.02 -6.93 -10.17
N GLY A 235 15.80 -7.22 -9.76
CA GLY A 235 15.47 -8.12 -8.67
C GLY A 235 15.26 -7.44 -7.32
N LEU A 236 15.76 -6.21 -7.13
CA LEU A 236 15.48 -5.41 -5.93
C LEU A 236 13.99 -5.10 -5.82
N ARG A 237 13.54 -4.83 -4.60
CA ARG A 237 12.12 -4.66 -4.28
C ARG A 237 11.80 -3.22 -3.92
N ALA A 238 10.83 -2.64 -4.62
CA ALA A 238 10.20 -1.40 -4.25
C ALA A 238 8.87 -1.67 -3.54
N SER A 239 8.45 -0.79 -2.65
CA SER A 239 7.14 -0.83 -1.97
C SER A 239 6.29 0.38 -2.36
N LEU A 240 4.98 0.18 -2.51
CA LEU A 240 4.04 1.26 -2.80
C LEU A 240 4.05 2.28 -1.65
N TRP A 241 4.08 3.56 -2.02
CA TRP A 241 4.00 4.69 -1.11
C TRP A 241 2.94 5.71 -1.58
N PRO A 242 2.05 6.19 -0.70
CA PRO A 242 1.77 5.63 0.62
C PRO A 242 1.25 4.18 0.51
N THR A 243 1.26 3.39 1.59
CA THR A 243 0.61 2.06 1.55
C THR A 243 -0.89 2.23 1.25
N PRO A 244 -1.60 1.22 0.72
CA PRO A 244 -3.02 1.38 0.37
C PRO A 244 -3.89 1.88 1.54
N ALA A 245 -3.58 1.45 2.76
CA ALA A 245 -4.30 1.92 3.95
C ALA A 245 -3.91 3.34 4.38
N GLN A 246 -2.63 3.70 4.26
CA GLN A 246 -2.17 5.06 4.50
C GLN A 246 -2.82 6.04 3.52
N ALA A 247 -2.91 5.68 2.23
CA ALA A 247 -3.60 6.46 1.21
C ALA A 247 -5.07 6.69 1.59
N ARG A 248 -5.79 5.61 1.93
CA ARG A 248 -7.21 5.65 2.31
C ARG A 248 -7.48 6.54 3.52
N ARG A 249 -6.56 6.57 4.49
CA ARG A 249 -6.70 7.33 5.73
C ARG A 249 -6.01 8.70 5.69
N SER A 250 -5.46 9.11 4.55
CA SER A 250 -4.59 10.28 4.45
C SER A 250 -3.52 10.33 5.56
N ARG A 251 -2.88 9.19 5.84
CA ARG A 251 -1.84 9.06 6.88
C ARG A 251 -0.51 8.66 6.25
N PRO A 252 0.06 9.46 5.32
CA PRO A 252 1.31 9.09 4.69
C PRO A 252 2.44 9.07 5.73
N ALA A 253 3.26 8.02 5.68
CA ALA A 253 4.42 7.89 6.54
C ALA A 253 5.71 7.71 5.73
N SER A 254 6.73 8.48 6.06
CA SER A 254 8.06 8.48 5.45
C SER A 254 9.10 8.02 6.48
N ALA A 255 10.38 8.25 6.19
CA ALA A 255 11.47 8.11 7.13
C ALA A 255 12.48 9.25 6.96
N ILE A 256 13.21 9.58 8.02
CA ILE A 256 14.29 10.57 7.94
C ILE A 256 15.44 9.99 7.11
N VAL A 257 15.91 10.73 6.09
CA VAL A 257 17.11 10.34 5.30
C VAL A 257 18.36 11.09 5.71
N HIS A 258 18.22 12.28 6.29
CA HIS A 258 19.33 13.07 6.78
C HIS A 258 18.89 13.96 7.96
N VAL A 259 19.81 14.17 8.90
CA VAL A 259 19.65 15.05 10.06
C VAL A 259 20.80 16.06 10.01
N GLU A 260 20.45 17.33 9.93
CA GLU A 260 21.39 18.44 9.76
C GLU A 260 21.33 19.37 10.97
N ASP A 261 22.48 19.63 11.61
CA ASP A 261 22.59 20.63 12.66
C ASP A 261 22.89 22.00 12.04
N ARG A 262 22.01 22.98 12.28
CA ARG A 262 22.21 24.38 11.88
C ARG A 262 22.25 25.28 13.12
N PRO A 263 22.80 26.50 13.02
CA PRO A 263 22.74 27.47 14.11
C PRO A 263 21.30 27.78 14.60
N SER A 264 20.31 27.65 13.71
CA SER A 264 18.88 27.85 13.99
C SER A 264 18.15 26.62 14.55
N GLY A 265 18.82 25.46 14.66
CA GLY A 265 18.24 24.23 15.20
C GLY A 265 18.56 23.00 14.36
N VAL A 266 17.87 21.90 14.66
CA VAL A 266 18.00 20.63 13.93
C VAL A 266 17.01 20.58 12.78
N PHE A 267 17.48 20.22 11.59
CA PHE A 267 16.68 20.07 10.38
C PHE A 267 16.63 18.62 9.92
N LEU A 268 15.44 18.17 9.53
CA LEU A 268 15.18 16.84 9.02
C LEU A 268 14.94 16.91 7.53
N TRP A 269 15.56 15.99 6.80
CA TRP A 269 15.31 15.80 5.38
C TRP A 269 14.40 14.59 5.25
N VAL A 270 13.20 14.82 4.74
CA VAL A 270 12.14 13.79 4.65
C VAL A 270 11.76 13.63 3.20
N PRO A 271 11.93 12.45 2.59
CA PRO A 271 11.44 12.20 1.24
C PRO A 271 9.91 12.18 1.28
N ALA A 272 9.31 13.08 0.52
CA ALA A 272 7.87 13.16 0.36
C ALA A 272 7.61 13.64 -1.08
N PRO A 273 6.77 12.95 -1.86
CA PRO A 273 6.44 13.40 -3.18
C PRO A 273 5.58 14.67 -3.11
N PRO A 274 5.63 15.52 -4.15
CA PRO A 274 4.89 16.80 -4.17
C PRO A 274 3.38 16.66 -3.98
N GLN A 275 2.82 15.48 -4.26
CA GLN A 275 1.38 15.21 -4.21
C GLN A 275 0.91 14.69 -2.83
N ALA A 276 1.78 14.64 -1.83
CA ALA A 276 1.37 14.22 -0.49
C ALA A 276 0.33 15.20 0.08
N ASP A 277 -0.80 14.67 0.53
CA ASP A 277 -1.87 15.43 1.18
C ASP A 277 -1.36 15.99 2.51
N ALA A 278 -0.99 17.28 2.51
CA ALA A 278 -0.49 17.99 3.67
C ALA A 278 -0.87 19.47 3.59
N PRO A 279 -1.19 20.10 4.74
CA PRO A 279 -1.45 21.54 4.80
C PRO A 279 -0.20 22.33 4.40
N ASP A 280 -0.35 23.63 4.13
CA ASP A 280 0.77 24.50 3.74
C ASP A 280 1.89 24.46 4.78
N GLU A 281 1.53 24.61 6.06
CA GLU A 281 2.38 24.38 7.22
C GLU A 281 2.22 22.94 7.72
N ALA A 282 2.97 22.02 7.10
CA ALA A 282 2.85 20.60 7.41
C ALA A 282 3.59 20.24 8.70
N HIS A 283 2.87 19.58 9.61
CA HIS A 283 3.40 19.07 10.86
C HIS A 283 3.79 17.60 10.76
N LEU A 284 4.91 17.25 11.38
CA LEU A 284 5.52 15.93 11.34
C LEU A 284 5.69 15.36 12.74
N ASP A 285 5.14 14.18 12.96
CA ASP A 285 5.46 13.38 14.14
C ASP A 285 6.58 12.39 13.80
N VAL A 286 7.67 12.45 14.56
CA VAL A 286 8.83 11.57 14.38
C VAL A 286 8.75 10.44 15.38
N LEU A 287 8.83 9.20 14.89
CA LEU A 287 8.63 7.97 15.66
C LEU A 287 9.83 7.04 15.52
N ARG A 288 10.26 6.44 16.63
CA ARG A 288 11.20 5.31 16.66
C ARG A 288 10.51 4.12 17.31
N ASP A 289 10.36 3.03 16.56
CA ASP A 289 9.63 1.83 17.00
C ASP A 289 8.21 2.14 17.54
N GLY A 290 7.53 3.10 16.90
CA GLY A 290 6.20 3.57 17.30
C GLY A 290 6.16 4.54 18.50
N THR A 291 7.31 4.86 19.10
CA THR A 291 7.43 5.84 20.19
C THR A 291 7.79 7.21 19.64
N LEU A 292 7.13 8.28 20.11
CA LEU A 292 7.47 9.63 19.69
C LEU A 292 8.88 10.01 20.15
N VAL A 293 9.74 10.37 19.20
CA VAL A 293 11.07 10.93 19.47
C VAL A 293 11.09 12.44 19.31
N GLY A 294 10.24 13.00 18.44
CA GLY A 294 10.11 14.44 18.31
C GLY A 294 9.00 14.89 17.39
N HIS A 295 8.92 16.20 17.24
CA HIS A 295 7.97 16.88 16.37
C HIS A 295 8.71 17.92 15.54
N ALA A 296 8.31 18.08 14.29
CA ALA A 296 8.94 19.01 13.37
C ALA A 296 7.90 19.70 12.48
N VAL A 297 8.21 20.93 12.07
CA VAL A 297 7.38 21.73 11.16
C VAL A 297 8.11 21.86 9.83
N VAL A 298 7.43 21.57 8.73
CA VAL A 298 7.99 21.69 7.37
C VAL A 298 8.12 23.17 7.01
N GLU A 299 9.36 23.63 6.81
CA GLU A 299 9.65 25.01 6.41
C GLU A 299 9.79 25.16 4.90
N GLN A 300 10.20 24.09 4.22
CA GLN A 300 10.41 24.10 2.78
C GLN A 300 10.02 22.75 2.17
N LYS A 301 9.26 22.80 1.07
CA LYS A 301 8.87 21.64 0.27
C LYS A 301 9.55 21.73 -1.09
N GLU A 302 10.45 20.80 -1.40
CA GLU A 302 11.04 20.63 -2.72
C GLU A 302 10.51 19.37 -3.41
N ASP A 303 10.90 19.15 -4.67
CA ASP A 303 10.48 17.96 -5.42
C ASP A 303 10.95 16.66 -4.77
N ARG A 304 12.14 16.64 -4.15
CA ARG A 304 12.72 15.41 -3.57
C ARG A 304 12.46 15.29 -2.07
N PHE A 305 12.64 16.40 -1.35
CA PHE A 305 12.66 16.42 0.10
C PHE A 305 11.80 17.55 0.64
N TRP A 306 11.21 17.28 1.79
CA TRP A 306 10.75 18.30 2.70
C TRP A 306 11.85 18.55 3.74
N PHE A 307 12.08 19.82 4.01
CA PHE A 307 13.01 20.26 5.06
C PHE A 307 12.16 20.71 6.24
N ALA A 308 12.26 19.97 7.33
CA ALA A 308 11.48 20.23 8.53
C ALA A 308 12.37 20.62 9.69
N ARG A 309 12.05 21.72 10.37
CA ARG A 309 12.75 22.13 11.58
C ARG A 309 12.14 21.41 12.78
N VAL A 310 13.00 20.75 13.55
CA VAL A 310 12.63 20.11 14.82
C VAL A 310 12.25 21.19 15.83
N THR A 311 11.16 20.97 16.55
CA THR A 311 10.76 21.83 17.68
C THR A 311 11.39 21.29 18.96
N PRO A 312 12.41 21.95 19.55
CA PRO A 312 13.20 21.37 20.64
C PRO A 312 12.37 21.04 21.88
N ALA A 313 11.39 21.89 22.22
CA ALA A 313 10.49 21.66 23.36
C ALA A 313 9.61 20.40 23.21
N LEU A 314 9.39 19.95 21.97
CA LEU A 314 8.55 18.80 21.63
C LEU A 314 9.36 17.54 21.30
N THR A 315 10.68 17.57 21.55
CA THR A 315 11.62 16.57 21.05
C THR A 315 12.38 15.95 22.22
N PRO A 316 11.80 14.93 22.89
CA PRO A 316 12.43 14.27 24.03
C PRO A 316 13.73 13.56 23.67
N GLN A 317 13.90 13.18 22.40
CA GLN A 317 15.10 12.49 21.91
C GLN A 317 15.53 13.06 20.58
N ARG A 318 16.84 13.12 20.33
CA ARG A 318 17.36 13.56 19.03
C ARG A 318 16.86 12.61 17.93
N PRO A 319 16.19 13.12 16.87
CA PRO A 319 15.84 12.33 15.70
C PRO A 319 17.07 11.75 15.02
N GLN A 320 16.91 10.59 14.39
CA GLN A 320 17.96 9.86 13.68
C GLN A 320 17.50 9.47 12.27
N VAL A 321 18.47 9.24 11.38
CA VAL A 321 18.20 8.64 10.07
C VAL A 321 17.51 7.29 10.28
N GLY A 322 16.45 7.05 9.51
CA GLY A 322 15.62 5.85 9.59
C GLY A 322 14.42 5.95 10.53
N ASP A 323 14.35 6.96 11.42
CA ASP A 323 13.14 7.18 12.22
C ASP A 323 11.93 7.43 11.29
N GLU A 324 10.78 6.86 11.63
CA GLU A 324 9.53 7.02 10.88
C GLU A 324 9.02 8.46 11.03
N VAL A 325 8.53 9.04 9.95
CA VAL A 325 7.94 10.37 9.95
C VAL A 325 6.49 10.26 9.51
N ARG A 326 5.54 10.68 10.35
CA ARG A 326 4.13 10.76 9.99
C ARG A 326 3.73 12.18 9.71
N VAL A 327 3.09 12.41 8.57
CA VAL A 327 2.55 13.72 8.20
C VAL A 327 1.13 13.84 8.74
N ARG A 328 0.83 14.98 9.37
CA ARG A 328 -0.55 15.34 9.71
C ARG A 328 -1.22 15.95 8.47
N SER A 329 -2.09 15.17 7.82
CA SER A 329 -2.79 15.62 6.61
C SER A 329 -3.96 16.53 6.93
N GLY A 330 -4.41 17.30 5.92
CA GLY A 330 -5.61 18.13 6.07
C GLY A 330 -6.87 17.32 6.41
N ARG A 331 -6.99 16.10 5.84
CA ARG A 331 -8.08 15.19 6.17
C ARG A 331 -8.04 14.72 7.63
N MET A 332 -6.87 14.34 8.15
CA MET A 332 -6.75 13.94 9.57
C MET A 332 -7.17 15.07 10.50
N ILE A 333 -6.76 16.30 10.18
CA ILE A 333 -7.12 17.50 10.93
C ILE A 333 -8.64 17.71 10.89
N ALA A 334 -9.24 17.65 9.70
CA ALA A 334 -10.70 17.81 9.53
C ALA A 334 -11.50 16.72 10.27
N GLU A 335 -11.01 15.48 10.28
CA GLU A 335 -11.65 14.34 10.97
C GLU A 335 -11.30 14.25 12.47
N ARG A 336 -10.49 15.17 12.99
CA ARG A 336 -9.96 15.17 14.38
C ARG A 336 -9.27 13.84 14.74
N ASP A 337 -8.57 13.26 13.77
CA ASP A 337 -7.83 12.00 13.86
C ASP A 337 -6.32 12.24 13.96
N VAL A 338 -5.94 13.24 14.76
CA VAL A 338 -4.55 13.63 15.07
C VAL A 338 -4.18 13.16 16.48
N ASP A 339 -2.96 12.62 16.61
CA ASP A 339 -2.40 12.14 17.87
C ASP A 339 -1.74 13.30 18.63
N ALA A 340 -2.40 13.81 19.67
CA ALA A 340 -1.82 14.81 20.55
C ALA A 340 -1.03 14.14 21.68
N ARG A 341 0.14 14.65 22.04
CA ARG A 341 0.99 14.11 23.09
C ARG A 341 1.38 15.19 24.07
N VAL A 342 1.34 14.82 25.35
CA VAL A 342 1.81 15.67 26.44
C VAL A 342 3.34 15.75 26.35
N PHE A 343 3.89 16.94 26.17
CA PHE A 343 5.34 17.14 26.15
C PHE A 343 5.86 17.87 27.38
N GLU A 344 4.97 18.57 28.09
CA GLU A 344 5.27 19.23 29.37
C GLU A 344 4.06 19.08 30.30
N VAL A 345 4.32 18.81 31.59
CA VAL A 345 3.29 18.68 32.62
C VAL A 345 3.20 19.98 33.41
N THR A 346 1.98 20.47 33.62
CA THR A 346 1.69 21.66 34.43
C THR A 346 0.95 21.25 35.72
N PRO A 347 0.80 22.14 36.72
CA PRO A 347 0.05 21.82 37.94
C PRO A 347 -1.39 21.35 37.67
N ASP A 348 -2.04 21.93 36.66
CA ASP A 348 -3.44 21.67 36.33
C ASP A 348 -3.64 20.70 35.16
N GLY A 349 -2.56 20.29 34.47
CA GLY A 349 -2.63 19.41 33.31
C GLY A 349 -1.33 19.33 32.52
N GLY A 350 -1.33 19.76 31.25
CA GLY A 350 -0.14 19.67 30.41
C GLY A 350 -0.22 20.47 29.13
N LEU A 351 0.94 20.58 28.46
CA LEU A 351 1.04 21.13 27.11
C LEU A 351 1.02 19.98 26.09
N LEU A 352 0.23 20.15 25.05
CA LEU A 352 0.01 19.17 23.98
C LEU A 352 0.64 19.67 22.67
N ASN A 353 1.28 18.78 21.92
CA ASN A 353 1.87 19.08 20.60
C ASN A 353 0.82 19.20 19.47
N ILE A 354 -0.28 19.90 19.74
CA ILE A 354 -1.34 20.24 18.78
C ILE A 354 -1.65 21.73 18.86
N GLY A 355 -1.82 22.37 17.71
CA GLY A 355 -2.03 23.81 17.59
C GLY A 355 -3.30 24.20 16.83
N GLU A 356 -3.37 25.50 16.49
CA GLU A 356 -4.41 26.05 15.60
C GLU A 356 -4.33 25.41 14.20
N SER A 357 -3.12 25.17 13.72
CA SER A 357 -2.80 24.48 12.47
C SER A 357 -3.31 23.03 12.44
N ASP A 358 -3.42 22.39 13.60
CA ASP A 358 -3.98 21.05 13.79
C ASP A 358 -5.50 21.04 14.01
N GLY A 359 -6.17 22.20 13.90
CA GLY A 359 -7.62 22.33 14.09
C GLY A 359 -8.09 22.29 15.54
N ALA A 360 -7.17 22.43 16.51
CA ALA A 360 -7.53 22.50 17.91
C ALA A 360 -8.26 23.82 18.23
N ALA A 361 -9.23 23.77 19.15
CA ALA A 361 -9.93 24.94 19.66
C ALA A 361 -10.01 24.96 21.19
N VAL A 362 -10.10 26.15 21.79
CA VAL A 362 -10.37 26.29 23.23
C VAL A 362 -11.72 25.66 23.56
N GLY A 363 -11.78 24.86 24.61
CA GLY A 363 -12.94 24.07 25.02
C GLY A 363 -12.99 22.68 24.38
N ASP A 364 -12.11 22.35 23.43
CA ASP A 364 -12.00 20.97 22.94
C ASP A 364 -11.58 20.03 24.08
N ALA A 365 -12.23 18.88 24.13
CA ALA A 365 -11.95 17.85 25.11
C ALA A 365 -11.24 16.65 24.45
N LEU A 366 -10.09 16.25 25.00
CA LEU A 366 -9.29 15.13 24.53
C LEU A 366 -9.17 14.07 25.60
N ARG A 367 -9.45 12.82 25.23
CA ARG A 367 -9.29 11.66 26.11
C ARG A 367 -7.84 11.22 26.10
N VAL A 368 -7.28 11.00 27.28
CA VAL A 368 -5.92 10.48 27.44
C VAL A 368 -5.96 8.97 27.55
N TYR A 369 -5.12 8.29 26.77
CA TYR A 369 -5.07 6.84 26.68
C TYR A 369 -3.73 6.28 27.17
N ARG A 370 -3.81 5.17 27.92
CA ARG A 370 -2.68 4.29 28.22
C ARG A 370 -3.01 2.90 27.72
N GLY A 371 -2.43 2.52 26.58
CA GLY A 371 -2.89 1.36 25.82
C GLY A 371 -4.28 1.62 25.21
N ALA A 372 -5.23 0.73 25.44
CA ALA A 372 -6.61 0.85 24.94
C ALA A 372 -7.55 1.59 25.92
N GLU A 373 -7.07 1.93 27.12
CA GLU A 373 -7.91 2.42 28.19
C GLU A 373 -7.82 3.94 28.35
N SER A 374 -8.98 4.60 28.45
CA SER A 374 -9.07 6.03 28.77
C SER A 374 -8.83 6.25 30.27
N VAL A 375 -7.83 7.08 30.60
CA VAL A 375 -7.39 7.33 31.99
C VAL A 375 -7.67 8.75 32.48
N ALA A 376 -7.86 9.71 31.56
CA ALA A 376 -8.26 11.08 31.87
C ALA A 376 -8.98 11.75 30.68
N LEU A 377 -9.57 12.90 30.96
CA LEU A 377 -10.12 13.85 30.00
C LEU A 377 -9.45 15.21 30.22
N LEU A 378 -8.78 15.72 29.19
CA LEU A 378 -8.18 17.04 29.16
C LEU A 378 -9.10 18.00 28.41
N GLU A 379 -9.21 19.24 28.86
CA GLU A 379 -9.88 20.32 28.16
C GLU A 379 -8.87 21.40 27.77
N ILE A 380 -8.83 21.77 26.49
CA ILE A 380 -7.93 22.83 26.00
C ILE A 380 -8.40 24.17 26.57
N THR A 381 -7.57 24.80 27.40
CA THR A 381 -7.86 26.09 28.01
C THR A 381 -7.23 27.25 27.27
N ARG A 382 -6.16 26.99 26.49
CA ARG A 382 -5.45 27.99 25.69
C ARG A 382 -4.72 27.34 24.53
N ILE A 383 -4.55 28.08 23.43
CA ILE A 383 -3.75 27.68 22.28
C ILE A 383 -2.70 28.77 21.99
N ARG A 384 -1.52 28.38 21.53
CA ARG A 384 -0.43 29.27 21.12
C ARG A 384 0.34 28.68 19.93
N GLY A 385 -0.05 29.07 18.71
CA GLY A 385 0.58 28.53 17.49
C GLY A 385 0.46 27.01 17.47
N GLU A 386 1.61 26.33 17.52
CA GLU A 386 1.73 24.88 17.33
C GLU A 386 1.51 24.02 18.59
N TYR A 387 1.11 24.61 19.71
CA TYR A 387 0.79 23.86 20.92
C TYR A 387 -0.42 24.40 21.67
N ALA A 388 -1.03 23.51 22.45
CA ALA A 388 -2.18 23.79 23.29
C ALA A 388 -1.82 23.55 24.76
N ILE A 389 -2.44 24.31 25.65
CA ILE A 389 -2.41 24.10 27.10
C ILE A 389 -3.76 23.50 27.46
N ALA A 390 -3.74 22.34 28.11
CA ALA A 390 -4.94 21.65 28.52
C ALA A 390 -4.93 21.36 30.03
N ALA A 391 -6.10 21.49 30.66
CA ALA A 391 -6.31 21.19 32.06
C ALA A 391 -7.01 19.83 32.21
N VAL A 392 -6.70 19.09 33.28
CA VAL A 392 -7.40 17.86 33.64
C VAL A 392 -8.80 18.21 34.11
N ARG A 393 -9.79 17.79 33.34
CA ARG A 393 -11.20 17.93 33.70
C ARG A 393 -11.69 16.74 34.51
N GLU A 394 -11.32 15.54 34.07
CA GLU A 394 -11.66 14.28 34.73
C GLU A 394 -10.43 13.36 34.71
N SER A 395 -10.20 12.61 35.78
CA SER A 395 -9.15 11.60 35.82
C SER A 395 -9.51 10.49 36.79
N ARG A 396 -8.88 9.32 36.60
CA ARG A 396 -8.92 8.27 37.62
C ARG A 396 -8.20 8.73 38.89
N PRO A 397 -8.63 8.29 40.08
CA PRO A 397 -8.07 8.77 41.36
C PRO A 397 -6.55 8.64 41.48
N ASP A 398 -5.98 7.60 40.88
CA ASP A 398 -4.57 7.23 40.91
C ASP A 398 -3.78 7.72 39.69
N TYR A 399 -4.45 8.30 38.70
CA TYR A 399 -3.80 8.76 37.49
C TYR A 399 -3.15 10.13 37.69
N ARG A 400 -1.94 10.25 37.14
CA ARG A 400 -1.20 11.50 36.99
C ARG A 400 -0.78 11.60 35.53
N ILE A 401 -1.06 12.75 34.93
CA ILE A 401 -0.60 13.08 33.58
C ILE A 401 0.93 13.03 33.55
N ALA A 402 1.47 12.41 32.51
CA ALA A 402 2.90 12.24 32.31
C ALA A 402 3.30 12.67 30.90
N ILE A 403 4.56 13.08 30.75
CA ILE A 403 5.17 13.33 29.44
C ILE A 403 5.08 12.04 28.61
N GLY A 404 4.65 12.18 27.36
CA GLY A 404 4.44 11.10 26.39
C GLY A 404 3.03 10.54 26.37
N ASP A 405 2.17 10.86 27.35
CA ASP A 405 0.77 10.44 27.34
C ASP A 405 0.07 10.94 26.07
N LEU A 406 -0.74 10.05 25.48
CA LEU A 406 -1.42 10.25 24.21
C LEU A 406 -2.86 10.72 24.46
N ALA A 407 -3.18 11.92 24.01
CA ALA A 407 -4.50 12.53 24.03
C ALA A 407 -5.13 12.52 22.63
N ARG A 408 -6.42 12.16 22.52
CA ARG A 408 -7.15 12.10 21.25
C ARG A 408 -8.59 12.58 21.42
N TRP A 409 -9.17 13.19 20.38
CA TRP A 409 -10.61 13.45 20.33
C TRP A 409 -11.41 12.14 20.25
N ASN A 410 -10.96 11.21 19.40
CA ASN A 410 -11.61 9.93 19.16
C ASN A 410 -10.86 8.77 19.85
N PRO A 411 -11.56 7.71 20.29
CA PRO A 411 -10.90 6.55 20.87
C PRO A 411 -9.95 5.85 19.90
N PRO A 412 -8.84 5.29 20.39
CA PRO A 412 -7.98 4.47 19.57
C PRO A 412 -8.78 3.27 19.06
N ARG A 413 -8.63 2.97 17.77
CA ARG A 413 -9.18 1.74 17.20
C ARG A 413 -8.52 0.56 17.88
N SER A 414 -9.33 -0.32 18.47
CA SER A 414 -8.84 -1.58 19.03
C SER A 414 -8.13 -2.38 17.96
N ALA A 415 -6.94 -2.88 18.28
CA ALA A 415 -6.25 -3.79 17.38
C ALA A 415 -7.12 -5.04 17.22
N PRO A 416 -7.46 -5.45 15.98
CA PRO A 416 -8.23 -6.66 15.78
C PRO A 416 -7.51 -7.88 16.36
N PRO A 417 -8.24 -8.86 16.92
CA PRO A 417 -7.63 -10.07 17.44
C PRO A 417 -7.05 -10.93 16.31
N ASP A 418 -6.11 -11.80 16.66
CA ASP A 418 -5.67 -12.86 15.77
C ASP A 418 -6.81 -13.89 15.65
N VAL A 419 -7.22 -14.22 14.43
CA VAL A 419 -8.40 -15.06 14.13
C VAL A 419 -8.02 -16.45 13.64
N ALA A 420 -6.81 -16.62 13.11
CA ALA A 420 -6.30 -17.91 12.64
C ALA A 420 -4.77 -17.98 12.67
N ALA A 421 -4.22 -19.19 12.55
CA ALA A 421 -2.78 -19.45 12.43
C ALA A 421 -2.49 -20.33 11.22
N VAL A 422 -1.35 -20.13 10.55
CA VAL A 422 -0.89 -20.93 9.43
C VAL A 422 -0.39 -22.28 9.96
N GLU A 423 -1.02 -23.37 9.53
CA GLU A 423 -0.58 -24.74 9.85
C GLU A 423 0.30 -25.34 8.77
N ARG A 424 0.02 -25.01 7.50
CA ARG A 424 0.75 -25.57 6.35
C ARG A 424 0.86 -24.54 5.24
N VAL A 425 2.01 -24.52 4.58
CA VAL A 425 2.29 -23.68 3.41
C VAL A 425 2.62 -24.57 2.21
N VAL A 426 1.91 -24.38 1.10
CA VAL A 426 2.09 -25.13 -0.15
C VAL A 426 2.42 -24.16 -1.29
N GLY A 427 3.41 -24.50 -2.12
CA GLY A 427 3.83 -23.65 -3.25
C GLY A 427 4.29 -22.24 -2.87
N GLY A 428 4.63 -22.03 -1.59
CA GLY A 428 5.09 -20.75 -1.05
C GLY A 428 4.00 -19.71 -0.74
N ASN A 429 2.74 -19.90 -1.13
CA ASN A 429 1.68 -18.94 -0.81
C ASN A 429 0.27 -19.53 -0.64
N LEU A 430 0.06 -20.84 -0.81
CA LEU A 430 -1.21 -21.50 -0.45
C LEU A 430 -1.15 -21.94 1.00
N LEU A 431 -2.23 -21.77 1.74
CA LEU A 431 -2.25 -21.90 3.20
C LEU A 431 -3.34 -22.85 3.66
N SER A 432 -2.98 -23.79 4.54
CA SER A 432 -3.94 -24.41 5.48
C SER A 432 -3.87 -23.64 6.79
N LEU A 433 -5.04 -23.30 7.32
CA LEU A 433 -5.19 -22.41 8.46
C LEU A 433 -5.96 -23.14 9.56
N LYS A 434 -5.53 -22.92 10.81
CA LYS A 434 -6.28 -23.27 12.01
C LYS A 434 -7.02 -22.06 12.52
N ASN A 435 -8.33 -22.18 12.72
CA ASN A 435 -9.11 -21.10 13.30
C ASN A 435 -8.81 -21.02 14.81
N LEU A 436 -8.54 -19.81 15.29
CA LEU A 436 -8.33 -19.53 16.71
C LEU A 436 -9.63 -19.14 17.41
N ALA A 437 -10.61 -18.65 16.63
CA ALA A 437 -11.97 -18.43 17.08
C ALA A 437 -12.88 -19.60 16.66
N SER A 438 -13.97 -19.82 17.40
CA SER A 438 -15.00 -20.80 17.05
C SER A 438 -15.89 -20.38 15.87
N THR A 439 -15.69 -19.17 15.35
CA THR A 439 -16.45 -18.62 14.23
C THR A 439 -15.66 -18.82 12.92
N PRO A 440 -16.31 -19.26 11.83
CA PRO A 440 -15.69 -19.30 10.51
C PRO A 440 -15.07 -17.95 10.12
N LEU A 441 -13.94 -18.00 9.42
CA LEU A 441 -13.28 -16.81 8.90
C LEU A 441 -14.10 -16.19 7.77
N PRO A 442 -14.08 -14.85 7.63
CA PRO A 442 -14.74 -14.19 6.52
C PRO A 442 -14.07 -14.58 5.19
N LEU A 443 -14.87 -15.07 4.26
CA LEU A 443 -14.41 -15.42 2.91
C LEU A 443 -14.19 -14.16 2.08
N ASN A 444 -13.21 -14.20 1.18
CA ASN A 444 -12.95 -13.13 0.19
C ASN A 444 -12.63 -11.75 0.79
N VAL A 445 -12.35 -11.69 2.10
CA VAL A 445 -11.91 -10.47 2.79
C VAL A 445 -10.40 -10.53 2.97
N PRO A 446 -9.63 -9.49 2.57
CA PRO A 446 -8.21 -9.45 2.84
C PRO A 446 -7.93 -9.34 4.34
N LEU A 447 -7.22 -10.34 4.86
CA LEU A 447 -6.76 -10.42 6.25
C LEU A 447 -5.26 -10.12 6.32
N ALA A 448 -4.81 -9.47 7.39
CA ALA A 448 -3.37 -9.25 7.59
C ALA A 448 -2.72 -10.54 8.06
N LEU A 449 -1.68 -10.98 7.35
CA LEU A 449 -0.77 -12.04 7.79
C LEU A 449 0.35 -11.42 8.64
N ARG A 450 0.65 -12.03 9.79
CA ARG A 450 1.55 -11.47 10.80
C ARG A 450 2.56 -12.47 11.33
N ASP A 451 3.70 -11.93 11.72
CA ASP A 451 4.76 -12.57 12.48
C ASP A 451 4.99 -11.77 13.77
N GLY A 452 4.35 -12.20 14.85
CA GLY A 452 4.28 -11.42 16.07
C GLY A 452 3.73 -10.00 15.82
N ALA A 453 4.58 -8.99 15.99
CA ALA A 453 4.23 -7.59 15.80
C ALA A 453 4.16 -7.15 14.32
N ALA A 454 4.93 -7.81 13.44
CA ALA A 454 5.12 -7.38 12.06
C ALA A 454 4.03 -7.94 11.13
N THR A 455 3.55 -7.12 10.19
CA THR A 455 2.72 -7.60 9.09
C THR A 455 3.62 -8.09 7.95
N VAL A 456 3.40 -9.34 7.54
CA VAL A 456 4.20 -10.04 6.53
C VAL A 456 3.41 -10.34 5.25
N GLY A 457 2.18 -9.84 5.14
CA GLY A 457 1.41 -9.80 3.89
C GLY A 457 -0.10 -9.76 4.09
N VAL A 458 -0.82 -10.11 3.03
CA VAL A 458 -2.28 -10.18 2.97
C VAL A 458 -2.70 -11.57 2.51
N VAL A 459 -3.73 -12.11 3.17
CA VAL A 459 -4.30 -13.43 2.88
C VAL A 459 -5.79 -13.31 2.57
N PHE A 460 -6.24 -14.06 1.58
CA PHE A 460 -7.65 -14.31 1.30
C PHE A 460 -8.02 -15.72 1.72
N VAL A 461 -9.16 -15.86 2.39
CA VAL A 461 -9.75 -17.16 2.74
C VAL A 461 -10.79 -17.50 1.68
N VAL A 462 -10.70 -18.69 1.11
CA VAL A 462 -11.61 -19.19 0.07
C VAL A 462 -12.56 -20.26 0.58
N GLU A 463 -12.20 -20.90 1.70
CA GLU A 463 -13.02 -21.87 2.40
C GLU A 463 -12.75 -21.77 3.90
N SER A 464 -13.79 -21.82 4.72
CA SER A 464 -13.66 -21.88 6.18
C SER A 464 -14.72 -22.79 6.79
N SER A 465 -14.30 -23.58 7.75
CA SER A 465 -15.15 -24.30 8.71
C SER A 465 -15.03 -23.64 10.09
N ALA A 466 -15.54 -24.29 11.14
CA ALA A 466 -15.35 -23.84 12.52
C ALA A 466 -13.91 -23.99 13.02
N THR A 467 -13.15 -24.98 12.51
CA THR A 467 -11.84 -25.34 13.05
C THR A 467 -10.68 -25.08 12.09
N SER A 468 -10.96 -25.04 10.79
CA SER A 468 -9.94 -24.92 9.75
C SER A 468 -10.40 -24.04 8.60
N ALA A 469 -9.44 -23.53 7.84
CA ALA A 469 -9.69 -22.77 6.63
C ALA A 469 -8.61 -23.01 5.57
N ILE A 470 -8.96 -22.74 4.32
CA ILE A 470 -8.04 -22.74 3.18
C ILE A 470 -7.99 -21.31 2.64
N GLY A 471 -6.78 -20.84 2.37
CA GLY A 471 -6.57 -19.53 1.81
C GLY A 471 -5.28 -19.43 1.04
N PHE A 472 -4.97 -18.21 0.61
CA PHE A 472 -3.70 -17.91 -0.05
C PHE A 472 -3.21 -16.51 0.29
N ALA A 473 -1.90 -16.35 0.32
CA ALA A 473 -1.26 -15.06 0.45
C ALA A 473 -1.03 -14.40 -0.92
N VAL A 474 -1.33 -13.10 -1.01
CA VAL A 474 -1.10 -12.29 -2.21
C VAL A 474 0.40 -12.06 -2.38
N LYS A 475 0.99 -12.52 -3.48
CA LYS A 475 2.45 -12.54 -3.67
C LYS A 475 3.07 -11.15 -3.60
N GLU A 476 2.38 -10.18 -4.16
CA GLU A 476 2.77 -8.77 -4.22
C GLU A 476 2.71 -8.11 -2.84
N SER A 477 2.04 -8.71 -1.86
CA SER A 477 1.99 -8.20 -0.48
C SER A 477 3.08 -8.75 0.43
N LEU A 478 3.86 -9.73 -0.02
CA LEU A 478 4.75 -10.54 0.82
C LEU A 478 6.17 -9.97 0.87
N PRO A 479 6.59 -9.27 1.95
CA PRO A 479 8.00 -8.98 2.22
C PRO A 479 8.84 -10.26 2.35
N ARG A 480 8.25 -11.36 2.85
CA ARG A 480 8.87 -12.69 2.90
C ARG A 480 7.82 -13.77 2.64
N LEU A 481 8.25 -14.99 2.38
CA LEU A 481 7.31 -16.13 2.27
C LEU A 481 6.62 -16.38 3.63
N PRO A 482 5.33 -16.75 3.64
CA PRO A 482 4.60 -17.24 4.81
C PRO A 482 5.29 -18.45 5.45
N ARG A 483 5.12 -18.59 6.76
CA ARG A 483 5.66 -19.70 7.56
C ARG A 483 4.57 -20.28 8.45
N VAL A 484 4.75 -21.54 8.84
CA VAL A 484 3.92 -22.17 9.86
C VAL A 484 4.06 -21.39 11.17
N GLY A 485 2.92 -21.10 11.81
CA GLY A 485 2.84 -20.27 13.02
C GLY A 485 2.56 -18.80 12.75
N ASP A 486 2.72 -18.30 11.51
CA ASP A 486 2.26 -16.95 11.14
C ASP A 486 0.76 -16.85 11.44
N ARG A 487 0.30 -15.67 11.88
CA ARG A 487 -1.08 -15.46 12.32
C ARG A 487 -1.85 -14.55 11.39
N LEU A 488 -3.14 -14.81 11.27
CA LEU A 488 -4.09 -13.96 10.56
C LEU A 488 -4.78 -13.06 11.55
N ARG A 489 -4.86 -11.79 11.23
CA ARG A 489 -5.57 -10.80 12.03
C ARG A 489 -6.82 -10.33 11.29
N GLY A 490 -7.94 -10.29 12.01
CA GLY A 490 -9.21 -9.82 11.50
C GLY A 490 -9.17 -8.35 11.08
N ARG A 491 -10.27 -7.86 10.52
CA ARG A 491 -10.48 -6.41 10.41
C ARG A 491 -10.87 -5.86 11.78
N GLY A 492 -10.29 -4.73 12.14
CA GLY A 492 -10.82 -3.95 13.25
C GLY A 492 -12.17 -3.39 12.81
N GLU A 493 -13.16 -3.49 13.68
CA GLU A 493 -14.40 -2.73 13.47
C GLU A 493 -14.04 -1.23 13.40
N PRO A 494 -14.65 -0.48 12.48
CA PRO A 494 -14.29 0.90 12.21
C PRO A 494 -14.44 1.83 13.41
#